data_AF-A0ABD5JKZ0-F1
#
_entry.id   AF-A0ABD5JKZ0-F1
#
_cell.length_a   1.000
_cell.length_b   1.000
_cell.length_c   1.000
_cell.angle_alpha   90.00
_cell.angle_beta   90.00
_cell.angle_gamma   90.00
#
_symmetry.space_group_name_H-M   'P 1'
#
loop_
_entity.id
_entity.type
_entity.pdbx_description
1 polymer ?
#
loop_
_entity_poly.entity_id
_entity_poly.type
_entity_poly.pdbx_seq_one_letter_code
_entity_poly.pdbx_strand_id
1 'polypeptide(L)' 'MDITQFDAALSKFPRRRIGFYPTPFHALSNLSAAYGINFFMTREDLAGPSAISGSKMRLAGFTLGRSLEKTE' A
#
# COMPACT_ATOMS: atom_id res chain seq x y z
N MET A 1 -18.29 6.65 6.32
CA MET A 1 -16.99 7.11 6.83
C MET A 1 -16.51 8.17 5.87
N ASP A 2 -16.35 9.40 6.35
CA ASP A 2 -15.83 10.49 5.52
C ASP A 2 -14.34 10.24 5.27
N ILE A 3 -13.99 9.88 4.03
CA ILE A 3 -12.62 9.57 3.62
C ILE A 3 -11.69 10.77 3.86
N THR A 4 -12.24 11.98 3.77
CA THR A 4 -11.47 13.21 3.97
C THR A 4 -10.98 13.37 5.41
N GLN A 5 -11.82 12.99 6.38
CA GLN A 5 -11.44 13.00 7.80
C GLN A 5 -10.36 11.95 8.11
N PHE A 6 -10.44 10.79 7.46
CA PHE A 6 -9.43 9.74 7.62
C PHE A 6 -8.08 10.17 7.03
N ASP A 7 -8.07 10.76 5.84
CA ASP A 7 -6.85 11.25 5.20
C ASP A 7 -6.19 12.37 6.03
N ALA A 8 -6.99 13.28 6.58
CA ALA A 8 -6.52 14.33 7.47
C ALA A 8 -5.97 13.80 8.81
N ALA A 9 -6.49 12.67 9.31
CA ALA A 9 -5.93 12.01 10.48
C ALA A 9 -4.62 11.27 10.13
N LEU A 10 -4.58 10.62 8.96
CA LEU A 10 -3.43 9.85 8.50
C LEU A 10 -2.21 10.74 8.20
N SER A 11 -2.43 11.95 7.67
CA SER A 11 -1.38 12.91 7.36
C SER A 11 -0.62 13.42 8.59
N LYS A 12 -1.15 13.22 9.80
CA LYS A 12 -0.49 13.59 11.07
C LYS A 12 0.61 12.62 11.47
N PHE A 13 0.67 11.42 10.88
CA PHE A 13 1.70 10.43 11.19
C PHE A 13 2.91 10.60 10.27
N PRO A 14 4.13 10.70 10.80
CA PRO A 14 5.32 10.82 9.97
C PRO A 14 5.47 9.57 9.10
N ARG A 15 5.66 9.77 7.80
CA ARG A 15 5.75 8.69 6.81
C ARG A 15 6.89 8.95 5.85
N ARG A 16 7.75 7.95 5.66
CA ARG A 16 8.74 7.93 4.58
C ARG A 16 8.23 7.11 3.40
N ARG A 17 8.33 7.67 2.21
CA ARG A 17 7.96 7.00 0.96
C ARG A 17 9.10 6.08 0.53
N ILE A 18 9.06 4.84 0.99
CA ILE A 18 10.09 3.82 0.70
C ILE A 18 9.66 2.79 -0.35
N GLY A 19 8.38 2.78 -0.72
CA GLY A 19 7.80 1.81 -1.67
C GLY A 19 7.35 2.45 -2.99
N PHE A 20 7.06 1.58 -3.95
CA PHE A 20 6.57 1.93 -5.28
C PHE A 20 5.04 2.01 -5.25
N TYR A 21 4.50 3.22 -5.32
CA TYR A 21 3.06 3.49 -5.23
C TYR A 21 2.60 4.48 -6.31
N PRO A 22 1.35 4.36 -6.81
CA PRO A 22 0.35 3.34 -6.46
C PRO A 22 0.71 1.95 -6.99
N THR A 23 0.35 0.88 -6.26
CA THR A 23 0.51 -0.48 -6.75
C THR A 23 -0.58 -0.78 -7.79
N PRO A 24 -0.30 -1.59 -8.83
CA PRO A 24 -1.29 -1.88 -9.87
C PRO A 24 -2.55 -2.56 -9.32
N PHE A 25 -3.71 -2.19 -9.86
CA PHE A 25 -4.97 -2.89 -9.63
C PHE A 25 -5.27 -3.75 -10.87
N HIS A 26 -5.06 -5.06 -10.75
CA HIS A 26 -5.01 -5.97 -11.87
C HIS A 26 -6.31 -6.77 -12.00
N ALA A 27 -6.95 -6.75 -13.17
CA ALA A 27 -8.09 -7.61 -13.47
C ALA A 27 -7.64 -9.07 -13.69
N LEU A 28 -8.35 -10.02 -13.09
CA LEU A 28 -8.05 -11.45 -13.20
C LEU A 28 -9.03 -12.10 -14.18
N SER A 29 -8.81 -11.90 -15.48
CA SER A 29 -9.75 -12.32 -16.55
C SER A 29 -10.06 -13.82 -16.53
N ASN A 30 -9.04 -14.68 -16.38
CA ASN A 30 -9.23 -16.14 -16.36
C ASN A 30 -10.04 -16.59 -15.15
N LEU A 31 -9.75 -16.03 -13.96
CA LEU A 31 -10.54 -16.32 -12.75
C LEU A 31 -11.98 -15.81 -12.91
N SER A 32 -12.12 -14.63 -13.50
CA SER A 32 -13.43 -14.02 -13.71
C SER A 32 -14.30 -14.85 -14.64
N ALA A 33 -13.73 -15.36 -15.73
CA ALA A 33 -14.40 -16.28 -16.62
C ALA A 33 -14.77 -17.61 -15.94
N ALA A 34 -13.89 -18.15 -15.09
CA ALA A 34 -14.11 -19.43 -14.42
C ALA A 34 -15.27 -19.42 -13.41
N TYR A 35 -15.53 -18.29 -12.76
CA TYR A 35 -16.52 -18.18 -11.69
C TYR A 35 -17.70 -17.23 -12.00
N GLY A 36 -17.71 -16.60 -13.18
CA GLY A 36 -18.78 -15.69 -13.60
C GLY A 36 -18.89 -14.39 -12.78
N ILE A 37 -17.82 -13.97 -12.10
CA ILE A 37 -17.76 -12.75 -11.27
C ILE A 37 -16.49 -11.98 -11.61
N ASN A 38 -16.52 -10.65 -11.58
CA ASN A 38 -15.34 -9.83 -11.86
C ASN A 38 -14.34 -9.85 -10.68
N PHE A 39 -13.19 -10.50 -10.87
CA PHE A 39 -12.09 -10.49 -9.91
C PHE A 39 -11.04 -9.44 -10.26
N PHE A 40 -10.59 -8.76 -9.22
CA PHE A 40 -9.47 -7.83 -9.27
C PHE A 40 -8.52 -8.08 -8.11
N MET A 41 -7.24 -7.78 -8.31
CA MET A 41 -6.19 -7.95 -7.32
C MET A 41 -5.31 -6.71 -7.23
N THR A 42 -5.19 -6.17 -6.03
CA THR A 42 -4.19 -5.15 -5.72
C THR A 42 -2.82 -5.81 -5.64
N ARG A 43 -1.91 -5.46 -6.56
CA ARG A 43 -0.57 -6.08 -6.69
C ARG A 43 0.42 -5.55 -5.68
N GLU A 44 0.13 -5.81 -4.41
CA GLU A 44 0.95 -5.34 -3.30
C GLU A 44 2.33 -6.00 -3.24
N ASP A 45 2.45 -7.17 -3.86
CA ASP A 45 3.72 -7.83 -4.16
C ASP A 45 4.64 -6.99 -5.07
N LEU A 46 4.17 -5.87 -5.63
CA LEU A 46 4.97 -4.90 -6.40
C LEU A 46 5.22 -3.57 -5.65
N ALA A 47 4.92 -3.51 -4.35
CA ALA A 47 5.10 -2.30 -3.52
C ALA A 47 6.57 -1.93 -3.24
N GLY A 48 7.55 -2.77 -3.60
CA GLY A 48 8.97 -2.53 -3.34
C GLY A 48 9.87 -3.38 -4.25
N PRO A 49 11.19 -3.30 -4.07
CA PRO A 49 12.12 -4.05 -4.89
C PRO A 49 12.16 -5.53 -4.50
N SER A 50 12.01 -6.41 -5.48
CA SER A 50 12.24 -7.85 -5.40
C SER A 50 11.79 -8.49 -4.07
N ALA A 51 12.74 -9.00 -3.27
CA ALA A 51 12.47 -9.78 -2.06
C ALA A 51 11.89 -8.98 -0.88
N ILE A 52 11.98 -7.65 -0.90
CA ILE A 52 11.46 -6.81 0.19
C ILE A 52 10.12 -6.15 -0.16
N SER A 53 9.54 -6.50 -1.32
CA SER A 53 8.23 -6.04 -1.72
C SER A 53 7.09 -6.64 -0.86
N GLY A 54 5.88 -6.10 -1.00
CA GLY A 54 4.70 -6.58 -0.27
C GLY A 54 4.08 -5.54 0.65
N SER A 55 3.00 -5.93 1.32
CA SER A 55 2.18 -5.05 2.17
C SER A 55 2.95 -4.40 3.32
N LYS A 56 4.01 -5.06 3.80
CA LYS A 56 4.86 -4.56 4.88
C LYS A 56 5.63 -3.30 4.47
N MET A 57 5.82 -3.03 3.17
CA MET A 57 6.41 -1.78 2.69
C MET A 57 5.57 -0.55 3.09
N ARG A 58 4.23 -0.66 3.15
CA ARG A 58 3.38 0.46 3.60
C ARG A 58 3.57 0.74 5.07
N LEU A 59 3.57 -0.29 5.90
CA LEU A 59 3.77 -0.17 7.34
C LEU A 59 5.17 0.35 7.68
N ALA A 60 6.20 -0.20 7.04
CA ALA A 60 7.59 0.18 7.25
C ALA A 60 7.84 1.68 6.97
N GLY A 61 7.13 2.28 6.00
CA GLY A 61 7.19 3.72 5.76
C GLY A 61 6.78 4.58 6.96
N PHE A 62 5.78 4.14 7.74
CA PHE A 62 5.37 4.83 8.97
C PHE A 62 6.34 4.55 10.12
N THR A 63 6.81 3.30 10.26
CA THR A 63 7.78 2.94 11.31
C THR A 63 9.07 3.76 11.17
N LEU A 64 9.64 3.81 9.97
CA LEU A 64 10.84 4.60 9.68
C LEU A 64 10.58 6.10 9.84
N GLY A 65 9.42 6.59 9.41
CA GLY A 65 9.01 7.98 9.64
C GLY A 65 9.07 8.36 11.11
N ARG A 66 8.51 7.53 11.98
CA ARG A 66 8.54 7.73 13.44
C ARG A 66 9.92 7.61 14.06
N SER A 67 10.75 6.67 13.59
CA SER A 67 12.11 6.51 14.12
C SER A 67 12.98 7.73 13.82
N LEU A 68 12.86 8.30 12.62
CA LEU A 68 13.62 9.48 12.22
C LEU A 68 13.18 10.74 12.96
N GLU A 69 11.88 10.90 13.25
CA GLU A 69 11.35 12.02 14.03
C GLU A 69 11.93 12.08 15.47
N LYS A 70 12.27 10.94 16.08
CA LYS A 70 12.85 10.89 17.44
C LYS A 70 14.35 11.17 17.51
N THR A 71 15.01 11.28 16.36
CA THR A 71 16.47 11.42 16.27
C THR A 71 16.88 12.88 15.97
N GLU A 72 15.92 13.75 15.67
CA GLU A 72 16.05 15.23 15.60
C GLU A 72 15.64 15.86 16.93
#